data_AF-A0A7S0XDQ9-F1
#
_entry.id   AF-A0A7S0XDQ9-F1
#
_cell.length_a   1.000
_cell.length_b   1.000
_cell.length_c   1.000
_cell.angle_alpha   90.00
_cell.angle_beta   90.00
_cell.angle_gamma   90.00
#
_symmetry.space_group_name_H-M   'P 1'
#
loop_
_entity.id
_entity.type
_entity.pdbx_description
1 polymer ?
#
loop_
_entity_poly.entity_id
_entity_poly.type
_entity_poly.pdbx_seq_one_letter_code
_entity_poly.pdbx_strand_id
1 'polypeptide(L)'
;AEIEGEFARMAAENPELMTWTSETDPEAPPGGGGVGGRRTVDVATITDLSVPNAGKARLLLLFGEHAREIITAELALWLTRVLLGDVQEYDAWDQSRTAFARSLGLAPPPMR
;
A
#
# COMPACT_ATOMS: atom_id res chain seq x y z
N ALA A 1 7.44 1.32 13.76
CA ALA A 1 6.57 1.84 14.83
C ALA A 1 5.41 2.69 14.31
N GLU A 2 5.65 3.81 13.60
CA GLU A 2 4.56 4.67 13.10
C GLU A 2 3.84 4.07 11.87
N ILE A 3 4.58 3.52 10.89
CA ILE A 3 4.02 2.92 9.67
C ILE A 3 3.30 1.58 9.93
N GLU A 4 3.87 0.70 10.77
CA GLU A 4 3.22 -0.57 11.16
C GLU A 4 1.86 -0.33 11.83
N GLY A 5 1.80 0.64 12.74
CA GLY A 5 0.54 1.02 13.40
C GLY A 5 -0.50 1.53 12.41
N GLU A 6 -0.06 2.26 11.39
CA GLU A 6 -0.95 2.76 10.34
C GLU A 6 -1.53 1.66 9.46
N PHE A 7 -0.72 0.69 9.00
CA PHE A 7 -1.26 -0.44 8.21
C PHE A 7 -2.21 -1.32 9.02
N ALA A 8 -1.87 -1.60 10.28
CA ALA A 8 -2.76 -2.35 11.18
C ALA A 8 -4.09 -1.61 11.39
N ARG A 9 -4.04 -0.29 11.60
CA ARG A 9 -5.22 0.56 11.73
C ARG A 9 -6.08 0.54 10.46
N MET A 10 -5.48 0.74 9.29
CA MET A 10 -6.20 0.74 8.01
C MET A 10 -6.89 -0.60 7.73
N ALA A 11 -6.21 -1.72 8.02
CA ALA A 11 -6.80 -3.05 7.88
C ALA A 11 -7.97 -3.27 8.86
N ALA A 12 -7.87 -2.75 10.09
CA ALA A 12 -8.95 -2.83 11.06
C ALA A 12 -10.17 -1.96 10.67
N GLU A 13 -9.94 -0.83 10.03
CA GLU A 13 -10.99 0.08 9.55
C GLU A 13 -11.66 -0.39 8.25
N ASN A 14 -10.96 -1.18 7.43
CA ASN A 14 -11.42 -1.65 6.12
C ASN A 14 -11.28 -3.18 5.98
N PRO A 15 -11.88 -3.99 6.87
CA PRO A 15 -11.68 -5.43 6.93
C PRO A 15 -12.18 -6.19 5.69
N GLU A 16 -13.04 -5.56 4.88
CA GLU A 16 -13.55 -6.08 3.61
C GLU A 16 -12.64 -5.77 2.42
N LEU A 17 -11.68 -4.86 2.57
CA LEU A 17 -10.77 -4.44 1.50
C LEU A 17 -9.31 -4.73 1.77
N MET A 18 -8.91 -4.88 3.04
CA MET A 18 -7.50 -4.98 3.40
C MET A 18 -7.24 -5.99 4.51
N THR A 19 -6.18 -6.78 4.33
CA THR A 19 -5.54 -7.53 5.41
C THR A 19 -4.10 -7.08 5.57
N TRP A 20 -3.59 -7.11 6.81
CA TRP A 20 -2.21 -6.82 7.13
C TRP A 20 -1.60 -7.96 7.95
N THR A 21 -0.41 -8.38 7.58
CA THR A 21 0.37 -9.41 8.27
C THR A 21 1.83 -9.02 8.34
N SER A 22 2.48 -9.32 9.45
CA SER A 22 3.94 -9.21 9.57
C SER A 22 4.54 -10.61 9.42
N GLU A 23 5.33 -10.82 8.38
CA GLU A 23 6.04 -12.07 8.14
C GLU A 23 7.44 -11.98 8.72
N THR A 24 7.82 -12.95 9.55
CA THR A 24 9.20 -13.04 10.05
C THR A 24 10.00 -13.93 9.11
N ASP A 25 11.15 -13.45 8.64
CA ASP A 25 12.07 -14.29 7.89
C ASP A 25 12.69 -15.33 8.85
N PRO A 26 12.41 -16.64 8.69
CA PRO A 26 12.93 -17.67 9.58
C PRO A 26 14.43 -17.92 9.39
N GLU A 27 15.00 -17.51 8.24
CA GLU A 27 16.41 -17.71 7.89
C GLU A 27 17.28 -16.46 8.09
N ALA A 28 16.66 -15.30 8.38
CA ALA A 28 17.40 -14.07 8.62
C ALA A 28 18.32 -14.22 9.85
N PRO A 29 19.64 -13.95 9.73
CA PRO A 29 20.52 -13.89 10.89
C PRO A 29 20.03 -12.80 11.85
N PRO A 30 20.19 -12.98 13.18
CA PRO A 30 19.77 -11.97 14.13
C PRO A 30 20.47 -10.64 13.83
N GLY A 31 19.69 -9.65 13.42
CA GLY A 31 20.15 -8.36 12.94
C GLY A 31 19.28 -7.28 13.56
N GLY A 32 19.89 -6.18 13.98
CA GLY A 32 19.21 -5.10 14.69
C GLY A 32 18.05 -4.52 13.87
N GLY A 33 16.83 -4.80 14.32
CA GLY A 33 15.60 -4.31 13.70
C GLY A 33 14.54 -5.41 13.62
N GLY A 34 13.59 -5.39 14.56
CA GLY A 34 12.45 -6.30 14.64
C GLY A 34 12.18 -6.84 16.05
N VAL A 35 11.02 -7.47 16.25
CA VAL A 35 10.62 -8.08 17.53
C VAL A 35 11.49 -9.31 17.77
N GLY A 36 12.27 -9.31 18.87
CA GLY A 36 13.15 -10.44 19.22
C GLY A 36 14.40 -10.60 18.35
N GLY A 37 14.80 -9.57 17.60
CA GLY A 37 16.05 -9.57 16.82
C GLY A 37 15.98 -10.28 15.46
N ARG A 38 14.79 -10.69 15.01
CA ARG A 38 14.54 -11.21 13.65
C ARG A 38 13.95 -10.12 12.77
N ARG A 39 14.36 -10.07 11.50
CA ARG A 39 13.78 -9.15 10.52
C ARG A 39 12.36 -9.58 10.19
N THR A 40 11.46 -8.61 10.22
CA THR A 40 10.07 -8.76 9.79
C THR A 40 9.84 -7.97 8.52
N VAL A 41 8.95 -8.48 7.67
CA VAL A 41 8.46 -7.82 6.46
C VAL A 41 6.95 -7.72 6.58
N ASP A 42 6.44 -6.51 6.51
CA ASP A 42 5.02 -6.26 6.56
C ASP A 42 4.40 -6.41 5.17
N VAL A 43 3.28 -7.13 5.10
CA VAL A 43 2.54 -7.42 3.88
C VAL A 43 1.12 -6.88 4.04
N ALA A 44 0.79 -5.86 3.27
CA ALA A 44 -0.57 -5.37 3.10
C ALA A 44 -1.16 -5.97 1.82
N THR A 45 -2.27 -6.70 1.94
CA THR A 45 -3.04 -7.18 0.80
C THR A 45 -4.30 -6.35 0.66
N ILE A 46 -4.48 -5.71 -0.49
CA ILE A 46 -5.65 -4.87 -0.78
C ILE A 46 -6.42 -5.48 -1.94
N THR A 47 -7.65 -5.89 -1.70
CA THR A 47 -8.57 -6.45 -2.69
C THR A 47 -9.98 -6.49 -2.10
N ASP A 48 -11.02 -6.56 -2.93
CA ASP A 48 -12.36 -6.87 -2.45
C ASP A 48 -12.42 -8.30 -1.89
N LEU A 49 -12.36 -8.45 -0.57
CA LEU A 49 -12.35 -9.74 0.13
C LEU A 49 -13.73 -10.41 0.14
N SER A 50 -14.78 -9.70 -0.27
CA SER A 50 -16.12 -10.29 -0.45
C SER A 50 -16.23 -11.13 -1.71
N VAL A 51 -15.32 -10.93 -2.68
CA VAL A 51 -15.30 -11.65 -3.96
C VAL A 51 -14.22 -12.73 -3.96
N PRO A 52 -14.53 -13.97 -4.43
CA PRO A 52 -13.54 -15.03 -4.53
C PRO A 52 -12.27 -14.62 -5.30
N ASN A 53 -11.11 -15.08 -4.83
CA ASN A 53 -9.82 -14.72 -5.42
C ASN A 53 -9.52 -15.36 -6.79
N ALA A 54 -10.38 -16.26 -7.27
CA ALA A 54 -10.20 -16.93 -8.56
C ALA A 54 -10.33 -15.93 -9.71
N GLY A 55 -9.30 -15.84 -10.56
CA GLY A 55 -9.30 -14.99 -11.76
C GLY A 55 -8.97 -13.51 -11.53
N LYS A 56 -8.74 -13.07 -10.29
CA LYS A 56 -8.25 -11.71 -10.03
C LYS A 56 -6.81 -11.55 -10.51
N ALA A 57 -6.54 -10.46 -11.23
CA ALA A 57 -5.17 -10.06 -11.55
C ALA A 57 -4.42 -9.73 -10.25
N ARG A 58 -3.13 -10.07 -10.19
CA ARG A 58 -2.28 -9.85 -9.02
C ARG A 58 -1.13 -8.93 -9.39
N LEU A 59 -0.88 -7.95 -8.54
CA LEU A 59 0.26 -7.05 -8.59
C LEU A 59 0.96 -7.11 -7.24
N LEU A 60 2.28 -7.29 -7.25
CA LEU A 60 3.13 -7.20 -6.07
C LEU A 60 4.01 -5.96 -6.22
N LEU A 61 4.02 -5.11 -5.20
CA LEU A 61 4.88 -3.93 -5.11
C LEU A 61 5.74 -4.07 -3.85
N LEU A 62 7.05 -3.95 -4.02
CA LEU A 62 8.01 -3.90 -2.92
C LEU A 62 8.48 -2.47 -2.71
N PHE A 63 8.61 -2.08 -1.45
CA PHE A 63 9.07 -0.77 -1.01
C PHE A 63 10.10 -0.94 0.10
N GLY A 64 11.01 0.04 0.24
CA GLY A 64 12.01 0.05 1.30
C GLY A 64 13.12 -0.97 1.15
N GLU A 65 13.43 -1.42 -0.07
CA GLU A 65 14.49 -2.42 -0.32
C GLU A 65 15.84 -1.97 0.22
N HIS A 66 16.16 -0.67 0.09
CA HIS A 66 17.32 -0.09 0.77
C HIS A 66 16.87 0.81 1.93
N ALA A 67 17.54 0.68 3.08
CA ALA A 67 17.22 1.46 4.29
C ALA A 67 17.31 2.99 4.10
N ARG A 68 18.03 3.46 3.07
CA ARG A 68 18.12 4.90 2.73
C ARG A 68 16.94 5.41 1.89
N GLU A 69 16.12 4.52 1.35
CA GLU A 69 15.01 4.83 0.44
C GLU A 69 13.70 5.05 1.20
N ILE A 70 13.76 5.86 2.25
CA ILE A 70 12.64 6.13 3.18
C ILE A 70 11.38 6.57 2.41
N ILE A 71 11.57 7.36 1.34
CA ILE A 71 10.47 7.84 0.50
C ILE A 71 9.60 6.73 -0.10
N THR A 72 10.18 5.54 -0.33
CA THR A 72 9.42 4.41 -0.89
C THR A 72 8.45 3.82 0.14
N ALA A 73 8.81 3.83 1.43
CA ALA A 73 7.91 3.42 2.51
C ALA A 73 6.73 4.40 2.66
N GLU A 74 7.00 5.71 2.56
CA GLU A 74 5.96 6.74 2.54
C GLU A 74 5.03 6.61 1.32
N LEU A 75 5.62 6.29 0.14
CA LEU A 75 4.84 6.05 -1.06
C LEU A 75 3.92 4.82 -0.92
N ALA A 76 4.37 3.78 -0.22
CA ALA A 76 3.54 2.62 0.09
C ALA A 76 2.33 3.02 0.93
N LEU A 77 2.55 3.79 2.00
CA LEU A 77 1.51 4.28 2.88
C LEU A 77 0.48 5.15 2.14
N TRP A 78 0.97 6.10 1.33
CA TRP A 78 0.13 6.94 0.48
C TRP A 78 -0.69 6.12 -0.51
N LEU A 79 -0.06 5.19 -1.24
CA LEU A 79 -0.74 4.38 -2.23
C LEU A 79 -1.83 3.51 -1.59
N THR A 80 -1.59 2.96 -0.40
CA THR A 80 -2.61 2.20 0.35
C THR A 80 -3.82 3.06 0.68
N ARG A 81 -3.64 4.31 1.13
CA ARG A 81 -4.75 5.23 1.38
C ARG A 81 -5.57 5.48 0.12
N VAL A 82 -4.91 5.74 -1.01
CA VAL A 82 -5.58 5.92 -2.30
C VAL A 82 -6.39 4.68 -2.71
N LEU A 83 -5.82 3.48 -2.55
CA LEU A 83 -6.50 2.22 -2.90
C LEU A 83 -7.68 1.90 -1.98
N LEU A 84 -7.69 2.41 -0.75
CA LEU A 84 -8.81 2.33 0.19
C LEU A 84 -9.86 3.43 -0.04
N GLY A 85 -9.66 4.30 -1.03
CA GLY A 85 -10.62 5.34 -1.42
C GLY A 85 -10.36 6.71 -0.82
N ASP A 86 -9.27 6.92 -0.08
CA ASP A 86 -8.82 8.26 0.32
C ASP A 86 -8.11 8.94 -0.86
N VAL A 87 -8.92 9.55 -1.72
CA VAL A 87 -8.47 10.18 -2.96
C VAL A 87 -8.24 11.69 -2.83
N GLN A 88 -8.33 12.27 -1.62
CA GLN A 88 -8.26 13.73 -1.47
C GLN A 88 -6.94 14.31 -2.01
N GLU A 89 -5.81 13.68 -1.68
CA GLU A 89 -4.50 14.09 -2.18
C GLU A 89 -4.30 13.74 -3.66
N TYR A 90 -4.83 12.59 -4.10
CA TYR A 90 -4.77 12.17 -5.50
C TYR A 90 -5.50 13.16 -6.42
N ASP A 91 -6.70 13.59 -6.00
CA ASP A 91 -7.55 14.53 -6.74
C ASP A 91 -7.04 15.97 -6.70
N ALA A 92 -6.15 16.30 -5.76
CA ALA A 92 -5.48 17.58 -5.71
C ALA A 92 -4.44 17.75 -6.83
N TRP A 93 -3.98 16.66 -7.44
CA TRP A 93 -3.01 16.70 -8.54
C TRP A 93 -3.71 16.64 -9.90
N ASP A 94 -3.65 17.74 -10.64
CA ASP A 94 -4.23 17.85 -11.99
C ASP A 94 -3.72 16.78 -12.95
N GLN A 95 -2.44 16.41 -12.82
CA GLN A 95 -1.80 15.37 -13.61
C GLN A 95 -2.42 14.00 -13.34
N SER A 96 -2.75 13.70 -12.08
CA SER A 96 -3.40 12.45 -11.68
C SER A 96 -4.79 12.33 -12.30
N ARG A 97 -5.60 13.40 -12.21
CA ARG A 97 -6.93 13.44 -12.84
C ARG A 97 -6.87 13.31 -14.35
N THR A 98 -5.88 13.95 -14.98
CA THR A 98 -5.64 13.86 -16.42
C THR A 98 -5.25 12.43 -16.83
N ALA A 99 -4.35 11.80 -16.07
CA ALA A 99 -3.91 10.43 -16.33
C ALA A 99 -5.05 9.43 -16.16
N PHE A 100 -5.87 9.58 -15.13
CA PHE A 100 -7.05 8.73 -14.90
C PHE A 100 -8.11 8.88 -15.99
N ALA A 101 -8.43 10.11 -16.40
CA ALA A 101 -9.34 10.32 -17.52
C ALA A 101 -8.84 9.63 -18.80
N ARG A 102 -7.53 9.73 -19.08
CA ARG A 102 -6.91 9.08 -20.24
C ARG A 102 -6.96 7.55 -20.16
N SER A 103 -6.75 6.95 -18.99
CA SER A 103 -6.81 5.48 -18.84
C SER A 103 -8.21 4.92 -19.08
N LEU A 104 -9.25 5.73 -18.82
CA LEU A 104 -10.64 5.41 -19.09
C LEU A 104 -11.13 5.83 -20.49
N GLY A 105 -10.27 6.46 -21.31
CA GLY A 105 -10.65 6.99 -22.62
C GLY A 105 -11.58 8.22 -22.56
N LEU A 106 -11.61 8.93 -21.43
CA LEU A 106 -12.41 10.14 -21.20
C LEU A 106 -11.62 11.40 -21.54
N ALA A 107 -12.35 12.49 -21.82
CA ALA A 107 -11.74 13.82 -21.95
C ALA A 107 -11.23 14.29 -20.57
N PRO A 108 -9.99 14.79 -20.47
CA PRO A 108 -9.44 15.24 -19.20
C PRO A 108 -10.19 16.47 -18.67
N PRO A 109 -10.39 16.58 -17.34
CA PRO A 109 -11.03 17.74 -16.74
C PRO A 109 -10.16 19.01 -16.92
N PRO A 110 -10.76 20.22 -16.89
CA PRO A 110 -9.99 21.46 -16.91
C PRO A 110 -9.06 21.54 -15.69
N MET A 111 -7.85 22.03 -15.92
CA MET A 111 -6.87 22.30 -14.85
C MET A 111 -7.42 23.37 -13.90
N ARG A 112 -7.13 23.21 -12.60
CA ARG A 112 -7.59 24.13 -11.56
C ARG A 112 -6.64 25.30 -11.34
#